data_AF-A0A9X3LL08-F1
#
_entry.id   AF-A0A9X3LL08-F1
#
_cell.length_a   1.000
_cell.length_b   1.000
_cell.length_c   1.000
_cell.angle_alpha   90.00
_cell.angle_beta   90.00
_cell.angle_gamma   90.00
#
_symmetry.space_group_name_H-M   'P 1'
#
loop_
_entity.id
_entity.type
_entity.pdbx_description
1 polymer ?
#
loop_
_entity_poly.entity_id
_entity_poly.type
_entity_poly.pdbx_seq_one_letter_code
_entity_poly.pdbx_strand_id
1 'polypeptide(L)'
;MSWKNDDWQAKQEQFRKSAGLKERLVREAQQLAHSDDFRSAGARMKQLGSEFKNAGFAGKDQNQRLWDEFSQARSAFYDRRNQYYERLNIEARDNAAQKRRIISELQSLLGVEDFREAGQRVKTLHSEWKSVGFAGREENQLLNDQYYAARNEFYENSKRHWEQLATQMELNKNDRLRLVQQAEFIADHPDPRSMSNDMRALLQVWRDQRGPLKKEDREELNRRFWAAKDRFYSRRDAQFAQGQEQWASGKGARSAIQDDPAWRPKDNTDAIRHLEQAIRDKEQAVRDADAHYEKVRSQGRSWLLPSKQNERIAKAEQWQRIQREELDKLYRRLSSLRNRK
;
A
#
# COMPACT_ATOMS: atom_id res chain seq x y z
N MET A 1 26.46 -79.46 -74.91
CA MET A 1 25.34 -78.79 -74.21
C MET A 1 25.79 -78.09 -72.90
N SER A 2 26.98 -77.48 -72.84
CA SER A 2 27.52 -76.90 -71.58
C SER A 2 27.05 -75.47 -71.28
N TRP A 3 26.84 -74.66 -72.32
CA TRP A 3 26.65 -73.21 -72.22
C TRP A 3 25.39 -72.73 -71.49
N LYS A 4 24.30 -73.53 -71.49
CA LYS A 4 23.07 -73.21 -70.75
C LYS A 4 23.20 -73.46 -69.25
N ASN A 5 24.12 -74.34 -68.84
CA ASN A 5 24.36 -74.68 -67.43
C ASN A 5 25.25 -73.61 -66.77
N ASP A 6 26.28 -73.14 -67.50
CA ASP A 6 27.19 -72.09 -67.01
C ASP A 6 26.49 -70.73 -66.82
N ASP A 7 25.60 -70.32 -67.73
CA ASP A 7 24.83 -69.07 -67.62
C ASP A 7 23.79 -69.10 -66.48
N TRP A 8 23.25 -70.28 -66.20
CA TRP A 8 22.33 -70.48 -65.08
C TRP A 8 23.06 -70.48 -63.72
N GLN A 9 24.24 -71.09 -63.65
CA GLN A 9 25.08 -71.02 -62.45
C GLN A 9 25.58 -69.59 -62.17
N ALA A 10 25.95 -68.82 -63.21
CA ALA A 10 26.32 -67.42 -63.05
C ALA A 10 25.16 -66.55 -62.52
N LYS A 11 23.93 -66.78 -63.00
CA LYS A 11 22.71 -66.13 -62.47
C LYS A 11 22.40 -66.53 -61.04
N GLN A 12 22.55 -67.81 -60.70
CA GLN A 12 22.38 -68.26 -59.31
C GLN A 12 23.38 -67.60 -58.37
N GLU A 13 24.64 -67.46 -58.79
CA GLU A 13 25.66 -66.79 -57.99
C GLU A 13 25.36 -65.29 -57.82
N GLN A 14 24.87 -64.61 -58.86
CA GLN A 14 24.37 -63.23 -58.74
C GLN A 14 23.19 -63.14 -57.76
N PHE A 15 22.23 -64.07 -57.82
CA PHE A 15 21.10 -64.10 -56.89
C PHE A 15 21.56 -64.31 -55.45
N ARG A 16 22.55 -65.18 -55.20
CA ARG A 16 23.14 -65.38 -53.87
C ARG A 16 23.84 -64.13 -53.35
N LYS A 17 24.59 -63.41 -54.20
CA LYS A 17 25.22 -62.14 -53.83
C LYS A 17 24.19 -61.06 -53.49
N SER A 18 23.16 -60.90 -54.32
CA SER A 18 22.04 -59.98 -54.07
C SER A 18 21.24 -60.34 -52.82
N ALA A 19 21.01 -61.64 -52.56
CA ALA A 19 20.37 -62.11 -51.33
C ALA A 19 21.21 -61.75 -50.09
N GLY A 20 22.51 -62.05 -50.10
CA GLY A 20 23.40 -61.75 -48.97
C GLY A 20 23.55 -60.24 -48.69
N LEU A 21 23.48 -59.40 -49.73
CA LEU A 21 23.39 -57.93 -49.57
C LEU A 21 22.07 -57.54 -48.90
N LYS A 22 20.94 -57.99 -49.44
CA LYS A 22 19.60 -57.70 -48.88
C LYS A 22 19.43 -58.20 -47.44
N GLU A 23 19.95 -59.38 -47.10
CA GLU A 23 19.95 -59.91 -45.73
C GLU A 23 20.72 -59.00 -44.76
N ARG A 24 21.87 -58.44 -45.17
CA ARG A 24 22.61 -57.47 -44.35
C ARG A 24 21.80 -56.19 -44.13
N LEU A 25 21.17 -55.68 -45.19
CA LEU A 25 20.32 -54.49 -45.11
C LEU A 25 19.08 -54.71 -44.24
N VAL A 26 18.46 -55.89 -44.31
CA VAL A 26 17.33 -56.29 -43.45
C VAL A 26 17.77 -56.36 -41.99
N ARG A 27 18.90 -57.02 -41.69
CA ARG A 27 19.44 -57.07 -40.32
C ARG A 27 19.70 -55.68 -39.74
N GLU A 28 20.28 -54.79 -40.53
CA GLU A 28 20.50 -53.40 -40.10
C GLU A 28 19.17 -52.66 -39.88
N ALA A 29 18.19 -52.82 -40.77
CA ALA A 29 16.86 -52.25 -40.59
C ALA A 29 16.18 -52.75 -39.31
N GLN A 30 16.28 -54.05 -39.01
CA GLN A 30 15.77 -54.64 -37.77
C GLN A 30 16.43 -54.03 -36.53
N GLN A 31 17.75 -53.80 -36.55
CA GLN A 31 18.45 -53.12 -35.46
C GLN A 31 17.99 -51.66 -35.29
N LEU A 32 17.88 -50.92 -36.40
CA LEU A 32 17.41 -49.53 -36.38
C LEU A 32 15.96 -49.39 -35.92
N ALA A 33 15.12 -50.41 -36.13
CA ALA A 33 13.74 -50.42 -35.65
C ALA A 33 13.63 -50.36 -34.11
N HIS A 34 14.69 -50.72 -33.39
CA HIS A 34 14.78 -50.63 -31.94
C HIS A 34 15.50 -49.36 -31.42
N SER A 35 16.02 -48.51 -32.31
CA SER A 35 16.74 -47.30 -31.94
C SER A 35 15.83 -46.21 -31.37
N ASP A 36 16.28 -45.53 -30.32
CA ASP A 36 15.67 -44.32 -29.76
C ASP A 36 16.16 -43.03 -30.43
N ASP A 37 17.27 -43.07 -31.18
CA ASP A 37 17.70 -41.96 -32.02
C ASP A 37 16.91 -41.96 -33.33
N PHE A 38 15.66 -41.54 -33.25
CA PHE A 38 14.75 -41.46 -34.40
C PHE A 38 15.25 -40.57 -35.54
N ARG A 39 16.12 -39.60 -35.25
CA ARG A 39 16.64 -38.66 -36.26
C ARG A 39 17.68 -39.35 -37.12
N SER A 40 18.73 -39.89 -36.50
CA SER A 40 19.81 -40.56 -37.24
C SER A 40 19.34 -41.90 -37.80
N ALA A 41 18.58 -42.68 -37.03
CA ALA A 41 18.01 -43.94 -37.50
C ALA A 41 17.01 -43.73 -38.64
N GLY A 42 16.24 -42.65 -38.62
CA GLY A 42 15.32 -42.31 -39.70
C GLY A 42 16.04 -41.95 -41.01
N ALA A 43 17.17 -41.23 -40.91
CA ALA A 43 18.02 -40.94 -42.06
C ALA A 43 18.64 -42.23 -42.63
N ARG A 44 19.18 -43.10 -41.77
CA ARG A 44 19.77 -44.38 -42.20
C ARG A 44 18.74 -45.35 -42.76
N MET A 45 17.55 -45.47 -42.15
CA MET A 45 16.44 -46.30 -42.65
C MET A 45 16.01 -45.88 -44.07
N LYS A 46 16.00 -44.57 -44.35
CA LYS A 46 15.74 -44.04 -45.70
C LYS A 46 16.83 -44.48 -46.69
N GLN A 47 18.09 -44.41 -46.28
CA GLN A 47 19.24 -44.84 -47.09
C GLN A 47 19.21 -46.36 -47.36
N LEU A 48 18.92 -47.16 -46.34
CA LEU A 48 18.74 -48.62 -46.46
C LEU A 48 17.65 -48.96 -47.48
N GLY A 49 16.55 -48.21 -47.52
CA GLY A 49 15.50 -48.41 -48.52
C GLY A 49 15.98 -48.18 -49.95
N SER A 50 16.87 -47.21 -50.17
CA SER A 50 17.52 -46.98 -51.47
C SER A 50 18.52 -48.09 -51.80
N GLU A 51 19.37 -48.49 -50.85
CA GLU A 51 20.33 -49.58 -51.00
C GLU A 51 19.63 -50.91 -51.30
N PHE A 52 18.50 -51.20 -50.65
CA PHE A 52 17.73 -52.43 -50.84
C PHE A 52 17.13 -52.52 -52.24
N LYS A 53 16.67 -51.40 -52.79
CA LYS A 53 16.19 -51.30 -54.17
C LYS A 53 17.33 -51.51 -55.18
N ASN A 54 18.52 -51.00 -54.87
CA ASN A 54 19.69 -51.05 -55.75
C ASN A 54 20.46 -52.38 -55.66
N ALA A 55 20.21 -53.23 -54.65
CA ALA A 55 20.95 -54.48 -54.41
C ALA A 55 20.73 -55.60 -55.46
N GLY A 56 19.90 -55.39 -56.48
CA GLY A 56 19.62 -56.37 -57.54
C GLY A 56 18.58 -57.43 -57.18
N PHE A 57 18.27 -58.33 -58.12
CA PHE A 57 17.26 -59.38 -57.95
C PHE A 57 17.87 -60.63 -57.30
N ALA A 58 17.25 -61.16 -56.25
CA ALA A 58 17.74 -62.29 -55.46
C ALA A 58 16.99 -63.62 -55.74
N GLY A 59 16.18 -63.67 -56.80
CA GLY A 59 15.19 -64.74 -57.00
C GLY A 59 13.84 -64.39 -56.38
N LYS A 60 12.75 -64.92 -56.95
CA LYS A 60 11.37 -64.51 -56.61
C LYS A 60 11.06 -64.67 -55.11
N ASP A 61 11.32 -65.86 -54.57
CA ASP A 61 10.95 -66.20 -53.19
C ASP A 61 11.80 -65.45 -52.16
N GLN A 62 13.13 -65.39 -52.38
CA GLN A 62 14.04 -64.66 -51.49
C GLN A 62 13.79 -63.15 -51.54
N ASN A 63 13.54 -62.59 -52.72
CA ASN A 63 13.29 -61.15 -52.84
C ASN A 63 11.96 -60.76 -52.18
N GLN A 64 10.92 -61.59 -52.29
CA GLN A 64 9.66 -61.40 -51.58
C GLN A 64 9.85 -61.48 -50.07
N ARG A 65 10.49 -62.56 -49.57
CA ARG A 65 10.74 -62.76 -48.13
C ARG A 65 11.54 -61.61 -47.53
N LEU A 66 12.67 -61.23 -48.15
CA LEU A 66 13.54 -60.17 -47.66
C LEU A 66 12.87 -58.79 -47.77
N TRP A 67 12.00 -58.58 -48.77
CA TRP A 67 11.22 -57.36 -48.86
C TRP A 67 10.18 -57.26 -47.74
N ASP A 68 9.48 -58.35 -47.44
CA ASP A 68 8.49 -58.39 -46.37
C ASP A 68 9.16 -58.14 -45.00
N GLU A 69 10.30 -58.79 -44.73
CA GLU A 69 11.10 -58.55 -43.52
C GLU A 69 11.59 -57.09 -43.43
N PHE A 70 12.11 -56.53 -44.53
CA PHE A 70 12.55 -55.14 -44.58
C PHE A 70 11.40 -54.17 -44.35
N SER A 71 10.26 -54.39 -45.03
CA SER A 71 9.07 -53.54 -44.94
C SER A 71 8.48 -53.58 -43.54
N GLN A 72 8.45 -54.75 -42.89
CA GLN A 72 8.01 -54.91 -41.51
C GLN A 72 8.90 -54.12 -40.54
N ALA A 73 10.23 -54.26 -40.63
CA ALA A 73 11.16 -53.52 -39.79
C ALA A 73 11.03 -51.99 -39.99
N ARG A 74 10.89 -51.57 -41.25
CA ARG A 74 10.69 -50.16 -41.61
C ARG A 74 9.35 -49.61 -41.07
N SER A 75 8.27 -50.38 -41.16
CA SER A 75 6.96 -49.98 -40.62
C SER A 75 7.03 -49.84 -39.10
N ALA A 76 7.55 -50.86 -38.42
CA ALA A 76 7.70 -50.85 -36.96
C ALA A 76 8.51 -49.64 -36.47
N PHE A 77 9.58 -49.28 -37.17
CA PHE A 77 10.36 -48.08 -36.88
C PHE A 77 9.53 -46.79 -37.00
N TYR A 78 8.83 -46.58 -38.13
CA TYR A 78 8.06 -45.35 -38.35
C TYR A 78 6.83 -45.26 -37.46
N ASP A 79 6.18 -46.39 -37.15
CA ASP A 79 5.06 -46.45 -36.21
C ASP A 79 5.52 -46.01 -34.80
N ARG A 80 6.65 -46.54 -34.33
CA ARG A 80 7.24 -46.17 -33.04
C ARG A 80 7.69 -44.71 -33.00
N ARG A 81 8.29 -44.23 -34.09
CA ARG A 81 8.68 -42.81 -34.25
C ARG A 81 7.47 -41.89 -34.19
N ASN A 82 6.40 -42.22 -34.92
CA ASN A 82 5.20 -41.40 -34.97
C ASN A 82 4.52 -41.38 -33.58
N GLN A 83 4.43 -42.52 -32.89
CA GLN A 83 3.92 -42.59 -31.52
C GLN A 83 4.78 -41.79 -30.52
N TYR A 84 6.10 -41.73 -30.71
CA TYR A 84 6.99 -40.91 -29.88
C TYR A 84 6.71 -39.41 -30.07
N TYR A 85 6.68 -38.93 -31.32
CA TYR A 85 6.43 -37.51 -31.58
C TYR A 85 5.00 -37.08 -31.27
N GLU A 86 4.01 -37.97 -31.43
CA GLU A 86 2.64 -37.68 -31.02
C GLU A 86 2.55 -37.50 -29.50
N ARG A 87 3.22 -38.36 -28.71
CA ARG A 87 3.31 -38.20 -27.25
C ARG A 87 3.97 -36.88 -26.85
N LEU A 88 5.09 -36.52 -27.49
CA LEU A 88 5.75 -35.24 -27.24
C LEU A 88 4.86 -34.03 -27.59
N ASN A 89 4.08 -34.13 -28.66
CA ASN A 89 3.15 -33.07 -29.08
C ASN A 89 1.98 -32.92 -28.10
N ILE A 90 1.42 -34.04 -27.60
CA ILE A 90 0.40 -34.03 -26.54
C ILE A 90 0.97 -33.42 -25.26
N GLU A 91 2.14 -33.88 -24.82
CA GLU A 91 2.81 -33.35 -23.62
C GLU A 91 3.09 -31.84 -23.74
N ALA A 92 3.56 -31.38 -24.91
CA ALA A 92 3.79 -29.96 -25.16
C ALA A 92 2.49 -29.13 -25.09
N ARG A 93 1.37 -29.65 -25.61
CA ARG A 93 0.05 -29.00 -25.53
C ARG A 93 -0.47 -28.94 -24.10
N ASP A 94 -0.32 -30.01 -23.33
CA ASP A 94 -0.71 -30.05 -21.92
C ASP A 94 0.12 -29.08 -21.09
N ASN A 95 1.44 -29.04 -21.32
CA ASN A 95 2.35 -28.07 -20.71
C ASN A 95 1.97 -26.63 -21.06
N ALA A 96 1.63 -26.36 -22.34
CA ALA A 96 1.15 -25.05 -22.76
C ALA A 96 -0.15 -24.65 -22.05
N ALA A 97 -1.11 -25.56 -21.93
CA ALA A 97 -2.37 -25.32 -21.23
C ALA A 97 -2.13 -25.00 -19.73
N GLN A 98 -1.26 -25.76 -19.06
CA GLN A 98 -0.89 -25.49 -17.66
C GLN A 98 -0.21 -24.13 -17.50
N LYS A 99 0.75 -23.78 -18.38
CA LYS A 99 1.39 -22.46 -18.38
C LYS A 99 0.38 -21.34 -18.59
N ARG A 100 -0.56 -21.46 -19.52
CA ARG A 100 -1.64 -20.47 -19.74
C ARG A 100 -2.53 -20.32 -18.51
N ARG A 101 -2.90 -21.41 -17.84
CA ARG A 101 -3.65 -21.36 -16.56
C ARG A 101 -2.89 -20.56 -15.51
N ILE A 102 -1.60 -20.85 -15.33
CA ILE A 102 -0.75 -20.14 -14.36
C ILE A 102 -0.69 -18.64 -14.68
N ILE A 103 -0.53 -18.27 -15.95
CA ILE A 103 -0.52 -16.86 -16.39
C ILE A 103 -1.87 -16.19 -16.08
N SER A 104 -2.99 -16.84 -16.42
CA SER A 104 -4.32 -16.29 -16.17
C SER A 104 -4.57 -16.08 -14.66
N GLU A 105 -4.14 -17.02 -13.84
CA GLU A 105 -4.27 -16.89 -12.39
C GLU A 105 -3.37 -15.78 -11.85
N LEU A 106 -2.14 -15.66 -12.34
CA LEU A 106 -1.24 -14.56 -11.99
C LEU A 106 -1.81 -13.19 -12.39
N GLN A 107 -2.44 -13.09 -13.57
CA GLN A 107 -3.10 -11.87 -14.04
C GLN A 107 -4.28 -11.48 -13.14
N SER A 108 -5.05 -12.44 -12.63
CA SER A 108 -6.14 -12.16 -11.68
C SER A 108 -5.63 -11.54 -10.37
N LEU A 109 -4.36 -11.76 -10.02
CA LEU A 109 -3.72 -11.21 -8.83
C LEU A 109 -3.18 -9.78 -9.01
N LEU A 110 -3.26 -9.19 -10.21
CA LEU A 110 -2.73 -7.84 -10.45
C LEU A 110 -3.57 -6.73 -9.79
N GLY A 111 -4.86 -6.99 -9.56
CA GLY A 111 -5.82 -6.02 -9.02
C GLY A 111 -6.22 -6.20 -7.55
N VAL A 112 -5.60 -7.15 -6.83
CA VAL A 112 -5.92 -7.38 -5.40
C VAL A 112 -5.18 -6.40 -4.50
N GLU A 113 -5.86 -5.98 -3.44
CA GLU A 113 -5.32 -5.06 -2.43
C GLU A 113 -4.51 -5.80 -1.34
N ASP A 114 -4.83 -7.08 -1.07
CA ASP A 114 -4.04 -7.91 -0.15
C ASP A 114 -2.81 -8.49 -0.84
N PHE A 115 -1.76 -7.68 -0.93
CA PHE A 115 -0.48 -8.08 -1.50
C PHE A 115 0.25 -9.16 -0.67
N ARG A 116 -0.13 -9.38 0.59
CA ARG A 116 0.53 -10.39 1.44
C ARG A 116 0.08 -11.79 1.05
N GLU A 117 -1.23 -12.01 0.99
CA GLU A 117 -1.79 -13.29 0.54
C GLU A 117 -1.50 -13.52 -0.94
N ALA A 118 -1.72 -12.50 -1.79
CA ALA A 118 -1.42 -12.58 -3.21
C ALA A 118 0.06 -12.90 -3.46
N GLY A 119 0.97 -12.30 -2.68
CA GLY A 119 2.41 -12.58 -2.78
C GLY A 119 2.76 -14.03 -2.46
N GLN A 120 2.04 -14.68 -1.54
CA GLN A 120 2.20 -16.11 -1.27
C GLN A 120 1.68 -16.95 -2.43
N ARG A 121 0.54 -16.59 -3.03
CA ARG A 121 0.01 -17.30 -4.21
C ARG A 121 0.95 -17.18 -5.42
N VAL A 122 1.51 -15.99 -5.68
CA VAL A 122 2.49 -15.78 -6.75
C VAL A 122 3.74 -16.65 -6.56
N LYS A 123 4.20 -16.85 -5.33
CA LYS A 123 5.32 -17.79 -5.03
C LYS A 123 4.96 -19.23 -5.39
N THR A 124 3.75 -19.68 -5.03
CA THR A 124 3.28 -21.04 -5.37
C THR A 124 3.17 -21.19 -6.89
N LEU A 125 2.56 -20.23 -7.57
CA LEU A 125 2.45 -20.21 -9.04
C LEU A 125 3.82 -20.21 -9.73
N HIS A 126 4.84 -19.58 -9.13
CA HIS A 126 6.20 -19.63 -9.64
C HIS A 126 6.85 -21.01 -9.53
N SER A 127 6.60 -21.71 -8.42
CA SER A 127 7.03 -23.10 -8.27
C SER A 127 6.31 -24.02 -9.27
N GLU A 128 4.99 -23.86 -9.42
CA GLU A 128 4.20 -24.55 -10.44
C GLU A 128 4.80 -24.28 -11.84
N TRP A 129 5.05 -23.01 -12.19
CA TRP A 129 5.62 -22.60 -13.48
C TRP A 129 6.93 -23.30 -13.82
N LYS A 130 7.83 -23.39 -12.83
CA LYS A 130 9.15 -24.05 -12.98
C LYS A 130 9.05 -25.56 -13.12
N SER A 131 7.98 -26.17 -12.59
CA SER A 131 7.75 -27.60 -12.72
C SER A 131 7.12 -28.00 -14.06
N VAL A 132 6.43 -27.07 -14.74
CA VAL A 132 5.84 -27.34 -16.05
C VAL A 132 6.94 -27.47 -17.11
N GLY A 133 6.92 -28.60 -17.82
CA GLY A 133 7.86 -28.92 -18.89
C GLY A 133 7.79 -27.99 -20.11
N PHE A 134 8.49 -28.38 -21.16
CA PHE A 134 8.59 -27.61 -22.39
C PHE A 134 7.27 -27.63 -23.15
N ALA A 135 6.81 -26.44 -23.58
CA ALA A 135 5.53 -26.25 -24.27
C ALA A 135 5.65 -26.12 -25.80
N GLY A 136 6.81 -26.48 -26.38
CA GLY A 136 7.12 -26.21 -27.79
C GLY A 136 7.86 -24.88 -27.99
N ARG A 137 8.62 -24.75 -29.08
CA ARG A 137 9.63 -23.68 -29.21
C ARG A 137 9.05 -22.27 -29.27
N GLU A 138 8.06 -22.04 -30.13
CA GLU A 138 7.42 -20.74 -30.32
C GLU A 138 6.52 -20.38 -29.14
N GLU A 139 5.69 -21.34 -28.72
CA GLU A 139 4.74 -21.17 -27.62
C GLU A 139 5.46 -20.93 -26.27
N ASN A 140 6.55 -21.65 -25.99
CA ASN A 140 7.27 -21.48 -24.73
C ASN A 140 7.90 -20.09 -24.60
N GLN A 141 8.37 -19.49 -25.69
CA GLN A 141 8.91 -18.13 -25.65
C GLN A 141 7.80 -17.11 -25.35
N LEU A 142 6.69 -17.18 -26.07
CA LEU A 142 5.54 -16.29 -25.85
C LEU A 142 5.00 -16.40 -24.42
N LEU A 143 4.84 -17.63 -23.92
CA LEU A 143 4.34 -17.89 -22.56
C LEU A 143 5.33 -17.40 -21.49
N ASN A 144 6.64 -17.57 -21.71
CA ASN A 144 7.67 -17.01 -20.82
C ASN A 144 7.56 -15.49 -20.72
N ASP A 145 7.48 -14.81 -21.87
CA ASP A 145 7.43 -13.34 -21.91
C ASP A 145 6.17 -12.82 -21.20
N GLN A 146 5.01 -13.43 -21.46
CA GLN A 146 3.75 -13.10 -20.77
C GLN A 146 3.81 -13.35 -19.26
N TYR A 147 4.38 -14.48 -18.84
CA TYR A 147 4.53 -14.82 -17.43
C TYR A 147 5.41 -13.82 -16.68
N TYR A 148 6.59 -13.49 -17.22
CA TYR A 148 7.49 -12.56 -16.57
C TYR A 148 6.96 -11.12 -16.60
N ALA A 149 6.26 -10.72 -17.66
CA ALA A 149 5.59 -9.42 -17.70
C ALA A 149 4.56 -9.30 -16.57
N ALA A 150 3.63 -10.24 -16.45
CA ALA A 150 2.62 -10.23 -15.38
C ALA A 150 3.24 -10.33 -13.98
N ARG A 151 4.29 -11.14 -13.81
CA ARG A 151 4.97 -11.29 -12.53
C ARG A 151 5.68 -9.99 -12.11
N ASN A 152 6.35 -9.32 -13.05
CA ASN A 152 7.03 -8.06 -12.78
C ASN A 152 6.02 -6.97 -12.43
N GLU A 153 4.93 -6.87 -13.20
CA GLU A 153 3.85 -5.93 -12.91
C GLU A 153 3.25 -6.13 -11.51
N PHE A 154 3.01 -7.38 -11.09
CA PHE A 154 2.57 -7.69 -9.73
C PHE A 154 3.51 -7.12 -8.67
N TYR A 155 4.82 -7.35 -8.80
CA TYR A 155 5.79 -6.87 -7.81
C TYR A 155 5.99 -5.36 -7.85
N GLU A 156 5.87 -4.72 -9.01
CA GLU A 156 5.86 -3.26 -9.13
C GLU A 156 4.63 -2.66 -8.46
N ASN A 157 3.45 -3.25 -8.64
CA ASN A 157 2.21 -2.84 -7.95
C ASN A 157 2.36 -2.99 -6.44
N SER A 158 2.86 -4.14 -5.99
CA SER A 158 3.10 -4.39 -4.57
C SER A 158 4.10 -3.40 -3.98
N LYS A 159 5.22 -3.14 -4.67
CA LYS A 159 6.22 -2.15 -4.24
C LYS A 159 5.59 -0.77 -4.08
N ARG A 160 4.84 -0.30 -5.10
CA ARG A 160 4.15 0.99 -5.05
C ARG A 160 3.18 1.07 -3.87
N HIS A 161 2.41 0.01 -3.62
CA HIS A 161 1.49 -0.04 -2.49
C HIS A 161 2.22 0.09 -1.14
N TRP A 162 3.29 -0.67 -0.93
CA TRP A 162 4.05 -0.62 0.33
C TRP A 162 4.78 0.72 0.53
N GLU A 163 5.30 1.31 -0.55
CA GLU A 163 5.89 2.66 -0.52
C GLU A 163 4.84 3.71 -0.11
N GLN A 164 3.65 3.68 -0.74
CA GLN A 164 2.54 4.58 -0.38
C GLN A 164 2.10 4.40 1.07
N LEU A 165 1.94 3.15 1.53
CA LEU A 165 1.57 2.86 2.91
C LEU A 165 2.62 3.36 3.90
N ALA A 166 3.91 3.18 3.59
CA ALA A 166 5.01 3.67 4.41
C ALA A 166 5.01 5.20 4.49
N THR A 167 4.85 5.89 3.36
CA THR A 167 4.70 7.36 3.32
C THR A 167 3.50 7.81 4.15
N GLN A 168 2.34 7.17 4.00
CA GLN A 168 1.15 7.52 4.76
C GLN A 168 1.35 7.32 6.27
N MET A 169 1.99 6.22 6.68
CA MET A 169 2.32 5.97 8.08
C MET A 169 3.26 7.04 8.65
N GLU A 170 4.26 7.46 7.89
CA GLU A 170 5.21 8.49 8.32
C GLU A 170 4.54 9.87 8.42
N LEU A 171 3.69 10.24 7.46
CA LEU A 171 2.90 11.48 7.53
C LEU A 171 1.97 11.47 8.76
N ASN A 172 1.22 10.38 8.96
CA ASN A 172 0.33 10.23 10.12
C ASN A 172 1.10 10.28 11.45
N LYS A 173 2.30 9.68 11.50
CA LYS A 173 3.17 9.75 12.67
C LYS A 173 3.60 11.17 12.98
N ASN A 174 4.05 11.91 11.97
CA ASN A 174 4.48 13.29 12.12
C ASN A 174 3.34 14.22 12.53
N ASP A 175 2.15 14.03 11.96
CA ASP A 175 0.96 14.81 12.35
C ASP A 175 0.55 14.52 13.80
N ARG A 176 0.51 13.25 14.22
CA ARG A 176 0.23 12.92 15.62
C ARG A 176 1.32 13.41 16.57
N LEU A 177 2.59 13.35 16.18
CA LEU A 177 3.69 13.90 16.98
C LEU A 177 3.53 15.41 17.20
N ARG A 178 3.11 16.16 16.17
CA ARG A 178 2.79 17.59 16.29
C ARG A 178 1.67 17.83 17.30
N LEU A 179 0.61 17.02 17.28
CA LEU A 179 -0.49 17.13 18.25
C LEU A 179 -0.02 16.81 19.68
N VAL A 180 0.86 15.82 19.86
CA VAL A 180 1.49 15.52 21.15
C VAL A 180 2.29 16.71 21.66
N GLN A 181 3.15 17.28 20.81
CA GLN A 181 3.95 18.46 21.17
C GLN A 181 3.07 19.67 21.53
N GLN A 182 1.95 19.86 20.81
CA GLN A 182 0.96 20.89 21.15
C GLN A 182 0.30 20.62 22.50
N ALA A 183 -0.04 19.36 22.81
CA ALA A 183 -0.63 18.98 24.08
C ALA A 183 0.34 19.24 25.24
N GLU A 184 1.61 18.84 25.07
CA GLU A 184 2.69 19.06 26.04
C GLU A 184 2.89 20.56 26.29
N PHE A 185 2.95 21.38 25.24
CA PHE A 185 3.04 22.83 25.36
C PHE A 185 1.86 23.44 26.15
N ILE A 186 0.62 23.04 25.81
CA ILE A 186 -0.57 23.52 26.52
C ILE A 186 -0.54 23.09 27.98
N ALA A 187 -0.11 21.85 28.25
CA ALA A 187 -0.01 21.29 29.59
C ALA A 187 1.00 22.03 30.47
N ASP A 188 2.07 22.54 29.89
CA ASP A 188 3.15 23.24 30.59
C ASP A 188 2.97 24.77 30.59
N HIS A 189 1.96 25.31 29.90
CA HIS A 189 1.68 26.76 29.88
C HIS A 189 1.51 27.34 31.31
N PRO A 190 2.01 28.55 31.63
CA PRO A 190 1.92 29.13 32.97
C PRO A 190 0.50 29.37 33.46
N ASP A 191 -0.41 29.67 32.53
CA ASP A 191 -1.84 29.86 32.78
C ASP A 191 -2.69 28.79 32.06
N PRO A 192 -2.96 27.65 32.71
CA PRO A 192 -3.87 26.62 32.23
C PRO A 192 -5.30 27.08 31.93
N ARG A 193 -5.81 28.13 32.61
CA ARG A 193 -7.20 28.57 32.40
C ARG A 193 -7.38 29.15 31.01
N SER A 194 -6.47 30.01 30.55
CA SER A 194 -6.54 30.59 29.21
C SER A 194 -6.38 29.58 28.07
N MET A 195 -5.79 28.40 28.33
CA MET A 195 -5.60 27.34 27.33
C MET A 195 -6.71 26.29 27.30
N SER A 196 -7.77 26.42 28.11
CA SER A 196 -8.83 25.40 28.21
C SER A 196 -9.57 25.15 26.89
N ASN A 197 -9.75 26.20 26.07
CA ASN A 197 -10.36 26.05 24.75
C ASN A 197 -9.40 25.41 23.75
N ASP A 198 -8.11 25.74 23.84
CA ASP A 198 -7.06 25.17 23.00
C ASP A 198 -6.91 23.65 23.27
N MET A 199 -6.89 23.22 24.54
CA MET A 199 -6.89 21.79 24.90
C MET A 199 -8.15 21.07 24.41
N ARG A 200 -9.33 21.69 24.52
CA ARG A 200 -10.59 21.10 24.02
C ARG A 200 -10.57 20.92 22.50
N ALA A 201 -10.09 21.91 21.76
CA ALA A 201 -9.94 21.81 20.31
C ALA A 201 -8.93 20.72 19.93
N LEU A 202 -7.82 20.62 20.65
CA LEU A 202 -6.81 19.60 20.40
C LEU A 202 -7.33 18.18 20.63
N LEU A 203 -8.15 17.96 21.67
CA LEU A 203 -8.80 16.67 21.93
C LEU A 203 -9.75 16.25 20.80
N GLN A 204 -10.44 17.20 20.20
CA GLN A 204 -11.30 16.94 19.04
C GLN A 204 -10.46 16.50 17.85
N VAL A 205 -9.41 17.26 17.50
CA VAL A 205 -8.51 16.89 16.40
C VAL A 205 -7.86 15.53 16.65
N TRP A 206 -7.41 15.25 17.88
CA TRP A 206 -6.83 13.96 18.26
C TRP A 206 -7.79 12.79 18.05
N ARG A 207 -9.08 12.97 18.37
CA ARG A 207 -10.12 11.95 18.16
C ARG A 207 -10.38 11.70 16.67
N ASP A 208 -10.29 12.75 15.86
CA ASP A 208 -10.59 12.69 14.43
C ASP A 208 -9.41 12.15 13.59
N GLN A 209 -8.20 12.06 14.17
CA GLN A 209 -7.02 11.49 13.53
C GLN A 209 -7.16 9.99 13.26
N ARG A 210 -7.52 9.65 12.02
CA ARG A 210 -7.59 8.26 11.52
C ARG A 210 -6.51 8.02 10.48
N GLY A 211 -5.88 6.85 10.55
CA GLY A 211 -4.89 6.45 9.55
C GLY A 211 -3.98 5.31 10.02
N PRO A 212 -3.30 4.64 9.07
CA PRO A 212 -2.35 3.59 9.39
C PRO A 212 -1.16 4.15 10.18
N LEU A 213 -0.73 3.39 11.18
CA LEU A 213 0.39 3.69 12.07
C LEU A 213 0.89 2.38 12.66
N LYS A 214 2.22 2.27 12.86
CA LYS A 214 2.82 1.17 13.63
C LYS A 214 2.23 1.14 15.04
N LYS A 215 2.12 -0.06 15.60
CA LYS A 215 1.52 -0.28 16.91
C LYS A 215 2.32 0.47 17.99
N GLU A 216 3.64 0.38 17.93
CA GLU A 216 4.57 0.96 18.88
C GLU A 216 4.51 2.49 18.85
N ASP A 217 4.52 3.09 17.65
CA ASP A 217 4.37 4.55 17.48
C ASP A 217 3.02 5.04 18.02
N ARG A 218 1.94 4.27 17.77
CA ARG A 218 0.60 4.61 18.26
C ARG A 218 0.53 4.57 19.78
N GLU A 219 1.07 3.53 20.40
CA GLU A 219 1.08 3.37 21.85
C GLU A 219 1.88 4.48 22.53
N GLU A 220 3.07 4.79 22.01
CA GLU A 220 3.93 5.84 22.56
C GLU A 220 3.30 7.24 22.42
N LEU A 221 2.79 7.57 21.24
CA LEU A 221 2.15 8.88 21.01
C LEU A 221 0.87 9.03 21.85
N ASN A 222 0.07 7.97 21.99
CA ASN A 222 -1.09 7.96 22.88
C ASN A 222 -0.67 8.20 24.34
N ARG A 223 0.34 7.48 24.82
CA ARG A 223 0.85 7.61 26.20
C ARG A 223 1.25 9.05 26.50
N ARG A 224 2.04 9.67 25.61
CA ARG A 224 2.48 11.07 25.76
C ARG A 224 1.32 12.05 25.73
N PHE A 225 0.41 11.91 24.76
CA PHE A 225 -0.75 12.80 24.63
C PHE A 225 -1.64 12.79 25.88
N TRP A 226 -1.98 11.60 26.37
CA TRP A 226 -2.84 11.48 27.55
C TRP A 226 -2.15 11.94 28.83
N ALA A 227 -0.85 11.68 28.99
CA ALA A 227 -0.07 12.22 30.11
C ALA A 227 -0.06 13.76 30.11
N ALA A 228 0.08 14.39 28.94
CA ALA A 228 -0.02 15.84 28.81
C ALA A 228 -1.42 16.37 29.17
N LYS A 229 -2.48 15.72 28.66
CA LYS A 229 -3.87 16.04 29.03
C LYS A 229 -4.09 15.97 30.55
N ASP A 230 -3.66 14.88 31.17
CA ASP A 230 -3.88 14.66 32.60
C ASP A 230 -3.12 15.69 33.45
N ARG A 231 -1.88 16.00 33.06
CA ARG A 231 -1.10 17.08 33.68
C ARG A 231 -1.81 18.42 33.56
N PHE A 232 -2.31 18.77 32.36
CA PHE A 232 -3.02 20.02 32.12
C PHE A 232 -4.21 20.19 33.07
N TYR A 233 -5.11 19.21 33.12
CA TYR A 233 -6.31 19.31 33.96
C TYR A 233 -5.97 19.29 35.45
N SER A 234 -4.99 18.49 35.88
CA SER A 234 -4.52 18.48 37.27
C SER A 234 -4.00 19.86 37.70
N ARG A 235 -3.18 20.52 36.85
CA ARG A 235 -2.67 21.88 37.13
C ARG A 235 -3.78 22.93 37.14
N ARG A 236 -4.71 22.86 36.18
CA ARG A 236 -5.85 23.78 36.09
C ARG A 236 -6.71 23.69 37.35
N ASP A 237 -7.01 22.48 37.80
CA ASP A 237 -7.88 22.23 38.95
C ASP A 237 -7.18 22.64 40.26
N ALA A 238 -5.87 22.41 40.39
CA ALA A 238 -5.07 22.90 41.51
C ALA A 238 -5.05 24.45 41.59
N GLN A 239 -4.87 25.14 40.46
CA GLN A 239 -4.96 26.62 40.42
C GLN A 239 -6.37 27.13 40.74
N PHE A 240 -7.41 26.35 40.40
CA PHE A 240 -8.78 26.67 40.79
C PHE A 240 -8.98 26.55 42.31
N ALA A 241 -8.52 25.46 42.91
CA ALA A 241 -8.56 25.26 44.36
C ALA A 241 -7.76 26.34 45.12
N GLN A 242 -6.53 26.64 44.70
CA GLN A 242 -5.72 27.70 45.31
C GLN A 242 -6.38 29.08 45.23
N GLY A 243 -7.03 29.39 44.10
CA GLY A 243 -7.79 30.63 43.95
C GLY A 243 -9.01 30.69 44.88
N GLN A 244 -9.69 29.56 45.12
CA GLN A 244 -10.79 29.47 46.09
C GLN A 244 -10.30 29.63 47.53
N GLU A 245 -9.18 29.02 47.90
CA GLU A 245 -8.57 29.20 49.22
C GLU A 245 -8.08 30.64 49.44
N GLN A 246 -7.48 31.28 48.43
CA GLN A 246 -7.11 32.69 48.47
C GLN A 246 -8.33 33.62 48.54
N TRP A 247 -9.44 33.27 47.90
CA TRP A 247 -10.70 34.01 48.02
C TRP A 247 -11.39 33.79 49.38
N ALA A 248 -11.33 32.57 49.92
CA ALA A 248 -11.85 32.23 51.24
C ALA A 248 -11.04 32.86 52.38
N SER A 249 -9.70 32.88 52.28
CA SER A 249 -8.80 33.58 53.21
C SER A 249 -8.82 35.10 53.02
N GLY A 250 -9.01 35.58 51.78
CA GLY A 250 -9.13 37.00 51.43
C GLY A 250 -10.44 37.66 51.85
N LYS A 251 -11.49 36.89 52.18
CA LYS A 251 -12.74 37.40 52.79
C LYS A 251 -12.60 37.80 54.26
N GLY A 252 -11.43 37.64 54.87
CA GLY A 252 -11.09 38.34 56.11
C GLY A 252 -10.60 39.79 55.88
N ALA A 253 -10.27 40.20 54.65
CA ALA A 253 -9.47 41.42 54.45
C ALA A 253 -9.72 42.25 53.17
N ARG A 254 -10.79 42.04 52.39
CA ARG A 254 -11.15 42.96 51.28
C ARG A 254 -12.58 43.49 51.36
N SER A 255 -12.63 44.76 51.80
CA SER A 255 -13.55 45.83 51.38
C SER A 255 -15.05 45.57 51.54
N ALA A 256 -15.57 46.04 52.68
CA ALA A 256 -16.98 46.26 52.96
C ALA A 256 -17.63 47.39 52.13
N ILE A 257 -17.19 47.66 50.91
CA ILE A 257 -17.74 48.74 50.07
C ILE A 257 -17.79 48.27 48.62
N GLN A 258 -18.91 47.66 48.22
CA GLN A 258 -19.62 47.88 46.95
C GLN A 258 -20.72 46.82 46.82
N ASP A 259 -21.88 47.28 46.36
CA ASP A 259 -23.17 46.56 46.21
C ASP A 259 -23.99 46.39 47.49
N ASP A 260 -24.31 47.51 48.15
CA ASP A 260 -25.53 47.60 48.97
C ASP A 260 -26.68 48.16 48.10
N PRO A 261 -27.69 47.35 47.72
CA PRO A 261 -28.87 47.80 46.99
C PRO A 261 -29.72 48.83 47.76
N ALA A 262 -29.47 49.03 49.05
CA ALA A 262 -30.15 50.01 49.90
C ALA A 262 -29.46 51.39 49.93
N TRP A 263 -28.33 51.58 49.25
CA TRP A 263 -27.64 52.87 49.27
C TRP A 263 -28.45 53.96 48.56
N ARG A 264 -28.96 54.92 49.34
CA ARG A 264 -29.59 56.15 48.87
C ARG A 264 -28.68 57.33 49.19
N PRO A 265 -28.34 58.20 48.21
CA PRO A 265 -27.54 59.38 48.49
C PRO A 265 -28.25 60.27 49.51
N LYS A 266 -27.52 60.78 50.51
CA LYS A 266 -28.09 61.68 51.52
C LYS A 266 -28.44 63.06 50.95
N ASP A 267 -27.67 63.50 49.96
CA ASP A 267 -27.85 64.74 49.20
C ASP A 267 -27.16 64.64 47.82
N ASN A 268 -27.28 65.70 47.01
CA ASN A 268 -26.63 65.76 45.69
C ASN A 268 -25.10 65.73 45.76
N THR A 269 -24.49 66.21 46.85
CA THR A 269 -23.03 66.22 47.03
C THR A 269 -22.50 64.81 47.26
N ASP A 270 -23.22 64.01 48.04
CA ASP A 270 -22.94 62.61 48.29
C ASP A 270 -23.15 61.75 47.03
N ALA A 271 -24.23 62.03 46.27
CA ALA A 271 -24.46 61.41 44.97
C ALA A 271 -23.33 61.67 43.97
N ILE A 272 -22.84 62.91 43.92
CA ILE A 272 -21.71 63.33 43.08
C ILE A 272 -20.43 62.60 43.49
N ARG A 273 -20.10 62.55 44.79
CA ARG A 273 -18.89 61.88 45.30
C ARG A 273 -18.85 60.39 44.95
N HIS A 274 -19.98 59.70 45.12
CA HIS A 274 -20.09 58.28 44.78
C HIS A 274 -20.01 58.03 43.28
N LEU A 275 -20.61 58.89 42.45
CA LEU A 275 -20.47 58.81 41.00
C LEU A 275 -19.04 59.08 40.54
N GLU A 276 -18.33 60.04 41.16
CA GLU A 276 -16.93 60.30 40.88
C GLU A 276 -16.04 59.10 41.24
N GLN A 277 -16.33 58.38 42.33
CA GLN A 277 -15.64 57.13 42.66
C GLN A 277 -15.95 56.03 41.64
N ALA A 278 -17.22 55.85 41.27
CA ALA A 278 -17.60 54.87 40.25
C ALA A 278 -16.97 55.18 38.89
N ILE A 279 -16.82 56.46 38.55
CA ILE A 279 -16.10 56.91 37.34
C ILE A 279 -14.63 56.53 37.43
N ARG A 280 -13.94 56.80 38.56
CA ARG A 280 -12.53 56.40 38.74
C ARG A 280 -12.32 54.90 38.59
N ASP A 281 -13.20 54.10 39.19
CA ASP A 281 -13.13 52.63 39.10
C ASP A 281 -13.37 52.17 37.66
N LYS A 282 -14.33 52.78 36.96
CA LYS A 282 -14.65 52.45 35.57
C LYS A 282 -13.58 52.93 34.59
N GLU A 283 -12.93 54.06 34.83
CA GLU A 283 -11.74 54.52 34.08
C GLU A 283 -10.60 53.53 34.19
N GLN A 284 -10.38 52.96 35.38
CA GLN A 284 -9.39 51.91 35.55
C GLN A 284 -9.77 50.66 34.75
N ALA A 285 -11.05 50.26 34.76
CA ALA A 285 -11.53 49.15 33.95
C ALA A 285 -11.37 49.39 32.43
N VAL A 286 -11.54 50.64 31.95
CA VAL A 286 -11.25 51.01 30.56
C VAL A 286 -9.75 50.89 30.26
N ARG A 287 -8.87 51.35 31.16
CA ARG A 287 -7.41 51.19 31.00
C ARG A 287 -7.00 49.72 30.93
N ASP A 288 -7.59 48.88 31.77
CA ASP A 288 -7.32 47.43 31.78
C ASP A 288 -7.83 46.76 30.50
N ALA A 289 -8.99 47.21 29.98
CA ALA A 289 -9.53 46.73 28.70
C ALA A 289 -8.69 47.14 27.49
N ASP A 290 -8.16 48.36 27.49
CA ASP A 290 -7.25 48.84 26.46
C ASP A 290 -5.92 48.07 26.48
N ALA A 291 -5.35 47.83 27.67
CA ALA A 291 -4.14 47.03 27.82
C ALA A 291 -4.35 45.57 27.33
N HIS A 292 -5.53 45.00 27.59
CA HIS A 292 -5.86 43.67 27.10
C HIS A 292 -6.01 43.61 25.58
N TYR A 293 -6.69 44.58 24.97
CA TYR A 293 -6.82 44.66 23.51
C TYR A 293 -5.46 44.77 22.84
N GLU A 294 -4.60 45.67 23.33
CA GLU A 294 -3.27 45.86 22.75
C GLU A 294 -2.43 44.59 22.91
N LYS A 295 -2.57 43.88 24.03
CA LYS A 295 -1.94 42.56 24.22
C LYS A 295 -2.48 41.52 23.24
N VAL A 296 -3.79 41.44 22.99
CA VAL A 296 -4.39 40.47 22.05
C VAL A 296 -4.02 40.79 20.60
N ARG A 297 -3.93 42.06 20.24
CA ARG A 297 -3.55 42.56 18.91
C ARG A 297 -2.07 42.37 18.61
N SER A 298 -1.18 42.74 19.55
CA SER A 298 0.27 42.62 19.40
C SER A 298 0.78 41.18 19.54
N GLN A 299 0.12 40.35 20.36
CA GLN A 299 0.41 38.91 20.46
C GLN A 299 -0.29 38.13 19.34
N GLY A 300 0.06 38.47 18.09
CA GLY A 300 -0.24 37.66 16.93
C GLY A 300 0.32 36.26 17.14
N ARG A 301 -0.55 35.30 17.46
CA ARG A 301 -0.15 33.92 17.63
C ARG A 301 0.07 33.33 16.24
N SER A 302 1.33 33.28 15.81
CA SER A 302 1.76 32.83 14.47
C SER A 302 1.21 31.45 14.06
N TRP A 303 0.79 30.63 15.04
CA TRP A 303 0.22 29.29 14.85
C TRP A 303 -1.32 29.23 14.82
N LEU A 304 -2.04 30.35 15.02
CA LEU A 304 -3.50 30.40 14.89
C LEU A 304 -3.89 30.68 13.43
N LEU A 305 -4.92 29.98 12.95
CA LEU A 305 -5.55 30.31 11.68
C LEU A 305 -5.94 31.81 11.68
N PRO A 306 -5.70 32.57 10.58
CA PRO A 306 -6.00 34.00 10.53
C PRO A 306 -7.43 34.34 10.96
N SER A 307 -8.41 33.48 10.62
CA SER A 307 -9.81 33.62 11.02
C SER A 307 -10.01 33.58 12.54
N LYS A 308 -9.26 32.73 13.25
CA LYS A 308 -9.35 32.59 14.71
C LYS A 308 -8.61 33.69 15.45
N GLN A 309 -7.54 34.23 14.88
CA GLN A 309 -6.89 35.43 15.43
C GLN A 309 -7.79 36.66 15.30
N ASN A 310 -8.47 36.84 14.16
CA ASN A 310 -9.43 37.93 13.96
C ASN A 310 -10.63 37.86 14.92
N GLU A 311 -11.15 36.65 15.19
CA GLU A 311 -12.24 36.46 16.16
C GLU A 311 -11.85 36.90 17.58
N ARG A 312 -10.59 36.69 17.97
CA ARG A 312 -10.05 37.12 19.28
C ARG A 312 -9.94 38.63 19.37
N ILE A 313 -9.46 39.28 18.31
CA ILE A 313 -9.36 40.74 18.23
C ILE A 313 -10.77 41.35 18.33
N ALA A 314 -11.74 40.85 17.57
CA ALA A 314 -13.12 41.33 17.59
C ALA A 314 -13.78 41.25 18.99
N LYS A 315 -13.52 40.17 19.73
CA LYS A 315 -14.01 40.00 21.11
C LYS A 315 -13.37 41.00 22.09
N ALA A 316 -12.08 41.28 21.93
CA ALA A 316 -11.39 42.28 22.74
C ALA A 316 -11.90 43.71 22.45
N GLU A 317 -12.16 44.03 21.16
CA GLU A 317 -12.77 45.31 20.76
C GLU A 317 -14.17 45.50 21.33
N GLN A 318 -14.99 44.45 21.28
CA GLN A 318 -16.33 44.48 21.87
C GLN A 318 -16.28 44.77 23.37
N TRP A 319 -15.30 44.20 24.08
CA TRP A 319 -15.15 44.43 25.51
C TRP A 319 -14.72 45.88 25.84
N GLN A 320 -13.75 46.44 25.10
CA GLN A 320 -13.38 47.87 25.22
C GLN A 320 -14.58 48.78 25.00
N ARG A 321 -15.37 48.50 23.97
CA ARG A 321 -16.57 49.28 23.63
C ARG A 321 -17.57 49.30 24.78
N ILE A 322 -17.85 48.14 25.39
CA ILE A 322 -18.78 48.04 26.53
C ILE A 322 -18.30 48.88 27.71
N GLN A 323 -17.01 48.80 28.07
CA GLN A 323 -16.48 49.58 29.20
C GLN A 323 -16.56 51.09 28.95
N ARG A 324 -16.29 51.53 27.71
CA ARG A 324 -16.41 52.96 27.32
C ARG A 324 -17.85 53.44 27.33
N GLU A 325 -18.79 52.65 26.80
CA GLU A 325 -20.22 53.00 26.84
C GLU A 325 -20.76 53.10 28.28
N GLU A 326 -20.30 52.26 29.19
CA GLU A 326 -20.65 52.34 30.61
C GLU A 326 -20.03 53.56 31.29
N LEU A 327 -18.77 53.89 30.98
CA LEU A 327 -18.12 55.10 31.47
C LEU A 327 -18.85 56.37 31.00
N ASP A 328 -19.24 56.42 29.72
CA ASP A 328 -20.02 57.52 29.16
C ASP A 328 -21.36 57.70 29.87
N LYS A 329 -22.05 56.61 30.21
CA LYS A 329 -23.30 56.66 30.99
C LYS A 329 -23.07 57.28 32.36
N LEU A 330 -21.98 56.95 33.03
CA LEU A 330 -21.63 57.53 34.33
C LEU A 330 -21.32 59.03 34.22
N TYR A 331 -20.57 59.44 33.20
CA TYR A 331 -20.29 60.86 32.93
C TYR A 331 -21.54 61.66 32.60
N ARG A 332 -22.45 61.12 31.77
CA ARG A 332 -23.76 61.75 31.49
C ARG A 332 -24.58 61.91 32.76
N ARG A 333 -24.59 60.90 33.63
CA ARG A 333 -25.30 60.94 34.92
C ARG A 333 -24.70 61.99 35.86
N LEU A 334 -23.37 62.06 35.96
CA LEU A 334 -22.67 63.08 36.74
C LEU A 334 -22.97 64.50 36.23
N SER A 335 -22.92 64.70 34.91
CA SER A 335 -23.26 65.99 34.27
C SER A 335 -24.70 66.40 34.56
N SER A 336 -25.66 65.46 34.43
CA SER A 336 -27.08 65.72 34.73
C SER A 336 -27.33 66.12 36.18
N LEU A 337 -26.55 65.59 37.14
CA LEU A 337 -26.67 65.91 38.56
C LEU A 337 -26.02 67.25 38.91
N ARG A 338 -24.90 67.59 38.27
CA ARG A 338 -24.24 68.89 38.43
C ARG A 338 -25.07 70.05 37.86
N ASN A 339 -25.84 69.79 36.82
CA ASN A 339 -26.72 70.78 36.18
C ASN A 339 -28.11 70.92 36.84
N ARG A 340 -28.43 70.10 37.86
CA ARG A 340 -29.70 70.16 38.63
C ARG A 340 -29.60 71.06 39.89
N LYS A 341 -28.71 72.06 39.89
CA LYS A 341 -28.60 73.04 40.96
C LYS A 341 -29.66 74.12 40.85
#